data_AF-A0A443S6C1-F1
#
_entry.id   AF-A0A443S6C1-F1
#
_cell.length_a   1.000
_cell.length_b   1.000
_cell.length_c   1.000
_cell.angle_alpha   90.00
_cell.angle_beta   90.00
_cell.angle_gamma   90.00
#
_symmetry.space_group_name_H-M   'P 1'
#
loop_
_entity.id
_entity.type
_entity.pdbx_description
1 polymer ?
#
loop_
_entity_poly.entity_id
_entity_poly.type
_entity_poly.pdbx_seq_one_letter_code
_entity_poly.pdbx_strand_id
1 'polypeptide(L)'
;MVDHVLKSKIGDQLSEHDRHRLVDLLKSSADIFSKDSYDLGKTSILKHKIDTGDSQPIRQPPYRKSYKEREVMQNEVSKLLDNGLIRESTSPWGAPVVLVRKRD
;
A
#
# COMPACT_ATOMS: atom_id res chain seq x y z
N MET A 1 4.56 -3.75 18.98
CA MET A 1 5.12 -2.81 17.98
C MET A 1 4.59 -1.38 18.18
N VAL A 2 3.30 -1.22 18.46
CA VAL A 2 2.69 0.10 18.78
C VAL A 2 3.26 0.71 20.08
N ASP A 3 3.40 -0.08 21.15
CA ASP A 3 3.84 0.45 22.46
C ASP A 3 5.28 1.01 22.49
N HIS A 4 6.17 0.54 21.62
CA HIS A 4 7.58 0.96 21.61
C HIS A 4 7.78 2.26 20.83
N VAL A 5 6.99 2.48 19.76
CA VAL A 5 6.97 3.73 18.97
C VAL A 5 6.31 4.86 19.76
N LEU A 6 5.28 4.55 20.55
CA LEU A 6 4.58 5.54 21.38
C LEU A 6 5.42 6.08 22.55
N LYS A 7 6.36 5.30 23.09
CA LYS A 7 7.15 5.69 24.27
C LYS A 7 8.36 6.57 23.99
N SER A 8 8.93 6.53 22.77
CA SER A 8 10.28 7.11 22.57
C SER A 8 10.31 8.51 21.96
N LYS A 9 9.17 9.09 21.54
CA LYS A 9 9.12 10.39 20.84
C LYS A 9 7.87 11.24 21.07
N ILE A 10 6.98 10.86 21.98
CA ILE A 10 5.72 11.58 22.18
C ILE A 10 5.85 12.56 23.36
N GLY A 11 6.11 13.81 23.00
CA GLY A 11 5.89 15.00 23.84
C GLY A 11 6.66 15.00 25.15
N ASP A 12 7.98 15.18 25.09
CA ASP A 12 8.83 15.40 26.27
C ASP A 12 8.38 16.61 27.11
N GLN A 13 7.64 17.54 26.48
CA GLN A 13 7.01 18.71 27.10
C GLN A 13 5.57 18.50 27.62
N LEU A 14 4.99 17.31 27.49
CA LEU A 14 3.62 17.03 27.95
C LEU A 14 3.60 16.68 29.43
N SER A 15 2.54 17.12 30.11
CA SER A 15 2.26 16.64 31.46
C SER A 15 2.00 15.12 31.45
N GLU A 16 2.26 14.45 32.58
CA GLU A 16 1.95 13.03 32.74
C GLU A 16 0.48 12.72 32.40
N HIS A 17 -0.44 13.62 32.79
CA HIS A 17 -1.87 13.51 32.49
C HIS A 17 -2.15 13.54 30.98
N ASP A 18 -1.58 14.51 30.27
CA ASP A 18 -1.84 14.68 28.83
C ASP A 18 -1.19 13.56 28.03
N ARG A 19 -0.04 13.04 28.48
CA ARG A 19 0.59 11.87 27.89
C ARG A 19 -0.30 10.63 27.99
N HIS A 20 -0.91 10.39 29.15
CA HIS A 20 -1.85 9.27 29.31
C HIS A 20 -3.05 9.41 28.36
N ARG A 21 -3.67 10.60 28.33
CA ARG A 21 -4.82 10.87 27.46
C ARG A 21 -4.49 10.69 25.97
N LEU A 22 -3.29 11.10 25.55
CA LEU A 22 -2.82 10.93 24.18
C LEU A 22 -2.60 9.46 23.82
N VAL A 23 -1.98 8.69 24.72
CA VAL A 23 -1.80 7.25 24.52
C VAL A 23 -3.15 6.53 24.42
N ASP A 24 -4.11 6.87 25.27
CA ASP A 24 -5.45 6.28 25.23
C ASP A 24 -6.20 6.62 23.94
N LEU A 25 -6.03 7.85 23.43
CA LEU A 25 -6.59 8.26 22.14
C LEU A 25 -5.97 7.48 20.98
N LEU A 26 -4.64 7.34 20.95
CA LEU A 26 -3.95 6.60 19.90
C LEU A 26 -4.29 5.11 19.91
N LYS A 27 -4.48 4.53 21.11
CA LYS A 27 -4.95 3.15 21.27
C LYS A 27 -6.39 2.98 20.82
N SER A 28 -7.29 3.90 21.19
CA SER A 28 -8.70 3.83 20.80
C SER A 28 -8.94 4.11 19.31
N SER A 29 -8.00 4.79 18.65
CA SER A 29 -8.05 5.11 17.21
C SER A 29 -7.11 4.23 16.36
N ALA A 30 -6.59 3.13 16.93
CA ALA A 30 -5.54 2.33 16.29
C ALA A 30 -5.97 1.65 14.98
N ASP A 31 -7.28 1.50 14.77
CA ASP A 31 -7.92 0.95 13.57
C ASP A 31 -7.97 1.95 12.40
N ILE A 32 -7.81 3.25 12.67
CA ILE A 32 -7.86 4.32 11.66
C ILE A 32 -6.49 4.53 11.01
N PHE A 33 -5.40 4.16 11.70
CA PHE A 33 -4.04 4.32 11.20
C PHE A 33 -3.59 3.10 10.41
N SER A 34 -3.02 3.36 9.23
CA SER A 34 -2.32 2.34 8.45
C SER A 34 -0.99 1.98 9.13
N LYS A 35 -0.73 0.68 9.30
CA LYS A 35 0.47 0.16 9.96
C LYS A 35 1.70 0.17 9.05
N ASP A 36 1.51 -0.03 7.75
CA ASP A 36 2.56 -0.05 6.73
C ASP A 36 2.00 0.26 5.34
N SER A 37 2.85 0.22 4.30
CA SER A 37 2.43 0.58 2.93
C SER A 37 1.45 -0.41 2.27
N TYR A 38 1.24 -1.59 2.85
CA TYR A 38 0.34 -2.63 2.33
C TYR A 38 -0.93 -2.79 3.20
N ASP A 39 -0.97 -2.17 4.39
CA ASP A 39 -2.17 -2.05 5.22
C ASP A 39 -3.15 -1.02 4.63
N LEU A 40 -3.71 -1.40 3.48
CA LEU A 40 -4.69 -0.63 2.74
C LEU A 40 -6.10 -1.10 3.12
N GLY A 41 -6.94 -0.15 3.54
CA GLY A 41 -8.36 -0.41 3.76
C GLY A 41 -9.09 -0.77 2.46
N LYS A 42 -10.26 -1.40 2.59
CA LYS A 42 -11.16 -1.68 1.48
C LYS A 42 -12.60 -1.34 1.86
N THR A 43 -13.41 -0.97 0.87
CA THR A 43 -14.85 -0.81 1.04
C THR A 43 -15.60 -1.88 0.26
N SER A 44 -16.64 -2.44 0.85
CA SER A 44 -17.58 -3.35 0.19
C SER A 44 -18.86 -2.64 -0.27
N ILE A 45 -18.96 -1.32 -0.08
CA ILE A 45 -20.16 -0.53 -0.40
C ILE A 45 -20.42 -0.50 -1.91
N LEU A 46 -19.35 -0.38 -2.72
CA LEU A 46 -19.45 -0.30 -4.17
C LEU A 46 -18.31 -1.07 -4.81
N LYS A 47 -18.61 -1.81 -5.89
CA LYS A 47 -17.61 -2.33 -6.82
C LYS A 47 -17.59 -1.43 -8.04
N HIS A 48 -16.45 -0.80 -8.30
CA HIS A 48 -16.30 0.08 -9.46
C HIS A 48 -16.27 -0.75 -10.75
N LYS A 49 -17.07 -0.34 -11.74
CA LYS A 49 -17.04 -0.87 -13.11
C LYS A 49 -16.49 0.22 -14.03
N ILE A 50 -15.40 -0.10 -14.74
CA ILE A 50 -14.87 0.75 -15.79
C ILE A 50 -15.60 0.39 -17.08
N ASP A 51 -16.33 1.35 -17.66
CA ASP A 51 -16.96 1.19 -18.96
C ASP A 51 -15.98 1.60 -20.07
N THR A 52 -15.63 0.65 -20.93
CA THR A 52 -14.70 0.87 -22.05
C THR A 52 -15.42 1.22 -23.36
N GLY A 53 -16.76 1.21 -23.38
CA GLY A 53 -17.55 1.41 -24.60
C GLY A 53 -17.12 0.44 -25.72
N ASP A 54 -16.99 0.97 -26.93
CA ASP A 54 -16.57 0.21 -28.12
C ASP A 54 -15.04 0.06 -28.28
N SER A 55 -14.27 0.43 -27.26
CA SER A 55 -12.80 0.38 -27.32
C SER A 55 -12.29 -1.06 -27.34
N GLN A 56 -11.51 -1.38 -28.37
CA GLN A 56 -10.86 -2.69 -28.48
C GLN A 56 -9.70 -2.81 -27.47
N PRO A 57 -9.40 -4.04 -26.98
CA PRO A 57 -8.28 -4.25 -26.07
C PRO A 57 -6.92 -3.86 -26.64
N ILE A 58 -6.12 -3.18 -25.82
CA ILE A 58 -4.74 -2.80 -26.16
C ILE A 58 -3.78 -3.59 -25.28
N ARG A 59 -2.81 -4.28 -25.92
CA ARG A 59 -1.73 -4.99 -25.25
C ARG A 59 -0.37 -4.51 -25.75
N GLN A 60 0.39 -3.91 -24.85
CA GLN A 60 1.76 -3.46 -25.09
C GLN A 60 2.77 -4.46 -24.49
N PRO A 61 3.87 -4.75 -25.19
CA PRO A 61 4.90 -5.64 -24.65
C PRO A 61 5.65 -5.00 -23.47
N PRO A 62 6.08 -5.80 -22.47
CA PRO A 62 6.92 -5.29 -21.38
C PRO A 62 8.25 -4.73 -21.89
N TYR A 63 8.72 -3.64 -21.28
CA TYR A 63 10.05 -3.11 -21.58
C TYR A 63 11.18 -4.05 -21.12
N ARG A 64 12.32 -4.00 -21.81
CA ARG A 64 13.53 -4.69 -21.34
C ARG A 64 13.97 -4.11 -20.00
N LYS A 65 14.14 -5.00 -19.01
CA LYS A 65 14.64 -4.66 -17.67
C LYS A 65 15.93 -5.39 -17.36
N SER A 66 16.84 -4.73 -16.65
CA SER A 66 18.03 -5.37 -16.09
C SER A 66 17.64 -6.46 -15.08
N TYR A 67 18.60 -7.32 -14.72
CA TYR A 67 18.35 -8.38 -13.74
C TYR A 67 17.90 -7.80 -12.39
N LYS A 68 18.61 -6.77 -11.91
CA LYS A 68 18.31 -6.11 -10.64
C LYS A 68 16.92 -5.45 -10.62
N GLU A 69 16.51 -4.81 -11.72
CA GLU A 69 15.16 -4.24 -11.80
C GLU A 69 14.08 -5.32 -11.79
N ARG A 70 14.31 -6.45 -12.47
CA ARG A 70 13.37 -7.59 -12.46
C ARG A 70 13.19 -8.16 -11.06
N GLU A 71 14.26 -8.32 -10.31
CA GLU A 71 14.21 -8.79 -8.93
C GLU A 71 13.37 -7.86 -8.04
N VAL A 72 13.60 -6.55 -8.11
CA VAL A 72 12.80 -5.55 -7.38
C VAL A 72 11.32 -5.65 -7.76
N MET A 73 11.03 -5.69 -9.07
CA MET A 73 9.65 -5.80 -9.55
C MET A 73 8.98 -7.08 -9.07
N GLN A 74 9.67 -8.22 -9.13
CA GLN A 74 9.13 -9.51 -8.70
C GLN A 74 8.83 -9.51 -7.20
N ASN A 75 9.73 -8.97 -6.39
CA ASN A 75 9.53 -8.88 -4.94
C ASN A 75 8.32 -8.01 -4.60
N GLU A 76 8.13 -6.88 -5.28
CA GLU A 76 6.95 -6.03 -5.08
C GLU A 76 5.66 -6.72 -5.52
N VAL A 77 5.66 -7.41 -6.66
CA VAL A 77 4.50 -8.19 -7.13
C VAL A 77 4.14 -9.28 -6.12
N SER A 78 5.12 -10.02 -5.60
CA SER A 78 4.88 -11.04 -4.57
C SER A 78 4.25 -10.45 -3.31
N LYS A 79 4.78 -9.34 -2.78
CA LYS A 79 4.18 -8.66 -1.61
C LYS A 79 2.73 -8.23 -1.87
N LEU A 80 2.43 -7.69 -3.06
CA LEU A 80 1.06 -7.28 -3.41
C LEU A 80 0.11 -8.49 -3.50
N LEU A 81 0.59 -9.62 -4.02
CA LEU A 81 -0.17 -10.89 -4.07
C LEU A 81 -0.41 -11.44 -2.67
N ASP A 82 0.62 -11.51 -1.84
CA ASP A 82 0.55 -12.03 -0.47
C ASP A 82 -0.42 -11.22 0.41
N ASN A 83 -0.50 -9.90 0.17
CA ASN A 83 -1.45 -9.01 0.84
C ASN A 83 -2.84 -8.98 0.18
N GLY A 84 -3.06 -9.73 -0.91
CA GLY A 84 -4.35 -9.80 -1.60
C GLY A 84 -4.78 -8.50 -2.30
N LEU A 85 -3.85 -7.59 -2.56
CA LEU A 85 -4.10 -6.30 -3.23
C LEU A 85 -4.24 -6.46 -4.74
N ILE A 86 -3.59 -7.46 -5.31
CA ILE A 86 -3.70 -7.85 -6.72
C ILE A 86 -3.99 -9.35 -6.84
N ARG A 87 -4.30 -9.81 -8.05
CA ARG A 87 -4.51 -11.22 -8.38
C ARG A 87 -3.99 -11.53 -9.77
N GLU A 88 -3.65 -12.80 -10.00
CA GLU A 88 -3.36 -13.28 -11.35
C GLU A 88 -4.59 -13.17 -12.25
N SER A 89 -4.34 -12.89 -13.53
CA SER A 89 -5.40 -12.81 -14.55
C SER A 89 -4.86 -13.09 -15.94
N THR A 90 -5.73 -13.56 -16.82
CA THR A 90 -5.48 -13.65 -18.26
C THR A 90 -6.33 -12.59 -18.95
N SER A 91 -5.71 -11.47 -19.31
CA SER A 91 -6.40 -10.30 -19.87
C SER A 91 -5.94 -10.02 -21.30
N PRO A 92 -6.87 -9.64 -22.21
CA PRO A 92 -6.48 -9.11 -23.52
C PRO A 92 -5.89 -7.70 -23.42
N TRP A 93 -6.05 -7.02 -22.28
CA TRP A 93 -5.45 -5.73 -21.97
C TRP A 93 -4.10 -5.91 -21.25
N GLY A 94 -3.09 -5.13 -21.63
CA GLY A 94 -1.80 -5.15 -20.95
C GLY A 94 -0.98 -3.88 -21.18
N ALA A 95 -0.45 -3.31 -20.11
CA ALA A 95 0.42 -2.14 -20.14
C ALA A 95 1.79 -2.49 -19.51
N PRO A 96 2.91 -1.93 -20.01
CA PRO A 96 4.23 -2.23 -19.47
C PRO A 96 4.44 -1.55 -18.10
N VAL A 97 5.10 -2.25 -17.18
CA VAL A 97 5.45 -1.72 -15.86
C VAL A 97 6.76 -0.93 -15.92
N VAL A 98 6.80 0.19 -15.22
CA VAL A 98 7.97 1.07 -15.11
C VAL A 98 8.40 1.18 -13.65
N LEU A 99 9.68 0.94 -13.38
CA LEU A 99 10.29 1.17 -12.07
C LEU A 99 10.71 2.63 -11.97
N VAL A 100 10.21 3.33 -10.95
CA VAL A 100 10.54 4.73 -10.70
C VAL A 100 11.20 4.84 -9.33
N ARG A 101 12.35 5.50 -9.26
CA ARG A 101 12.99 5.83 -7.99
C ARG A 101 12.27 7.04 -7.39
N LYS A 102 11.65 6.87 -6.22
CA LYS A 102 11.20 8.02 -5.43
C LYS A 102 12.42 8.72 -4.84
N ARG A 103 12.32 10.04 -4.69
CA ARG A 103 13.22 10.77 -3.78
C ARG A 103 12.82 10.45 -2.35
N ASP A 104 13.82 10.29 -1.50
CA ASP A 104 13.64 10.24 -0.06
C ASP A 104 13.12 11.58 0.48
#